data_AF-A0AAI9MS13-F1
#
_entry.id   AF-A0AAI9MS13-F1
#
_cell.length_a   1.000
_cell.length_b   1.000
_cell.length_c   1.000
_cell.angle_alpha   90.00
_cell.angle_beta   90.00
_cell.angle_gamma   90.00
#
_symmetry.space_group_name_H-M   'P 1'
#
loop_
_entity.id
_entity.type
_entity.pdbx_description
1 polymer ?
#
loop_
_entity_poly.entity_id
_entity_poly.type
_entity_poly.pdbx_seq_one_letter_code
_entity_poly.pdbx_strand_id
1 'polypeptide(L)' 'MTTIEIEKHFGSAGKVADFFGITPEAFYQWKKRPGGLIPKSRAFEAACRTDGKLKYNPELYQHSSTEKHG' A
#
# COMPACT_ATOMS: atom_id res chain seq x y z
N MET A 1 -3.66 -0.46 5.05
CA MET A 1 -3.13 -1.77 4.66
C MET A 1 -1.63 -1.69 4.40
N THR A 2 -0.90 -2.76 4.68
CA THR A 2 0.54 -2.86 4.40
C THR A 2 0.79 -3.61 3.09
N THR A 3 2.01 -3.52 2.59
CA THR A 3 2.50 -4.31 1.45
C THR A 3 2.45 -5.81 1.70
N ILE A 4 2.57 -6.25 2.96
CA ILE A 4 2.43 -7.66 3.34
C ILE A 4 0.97 -8.11 3.21
N GLU A 5 0.02 -7.31 3.69
CA GLU A 5 -1.41 -7.65 3.62
C GLU A 5 -1.90 -7.80 2.19
N ILE A 6 -1.53 -6.86 1.32
CA ILE A 6 -1.92 -6.93 -0.09
C ILE A 6 -1.21 -8.08 -0.81
N GLU A 7 0.08 -8.32 -0.52
CA GLU A 7 0.81 -9.43 -1.14
C GLU A 7 0.21 -10.77 -0.74
N LYS A 8 -0.18 -10.92 0.53
CA LYS A 8 -0.88 -12.12 1.01
C LYS A 8 -2.23 -12.30 0.35
N HIS A 9 -2.95 -11.21 0.07
CA HIS A 9 -4.25 -11.26 -0.60
C HIS A 9 -4.15 -11.72 -2.06
N PHE A 10 -3.18 -11.18 -2.82
CA PHE A 10 -3.00 -11.51 -4.23
C PHE A 10 -2.11 -12.76 -4.44
N GLY A 11 -1.29 -13.13 -3.45
CA GLY A 11 -0.42 -14.30 -3.44
C GLY A 11 1.00 -14.07 -3.94
N SER A 12 1.30 -12.94 -4.61
CA SER A 12 2.66 -12.58 -5.01
C SER A 12 2.82 -11.10 -5.32
N ALA A 13 4.05 -10.58 -5.17
CA ALA A 13 4.42 -9.22 -5.60
C ALA A 13 4.06 -8.93 -7.05
N GLY A 14 4.25 -9.91 -7.95
CA GLY A 14 3.94 -9.76 -9.38
C GLY A 14 2.46 -9.52 -9.64
N LYS A 15 1.57 -10.25 -8.94
CA LYS A 15 0.11 -10.04 -9.05
C LYS A 15 -0.34 -8.70 -8.48
N VAL A 16 0.32 -8.24 -7.41
CA VAL A 16 0.05 -6.89 -6.86
C VAL A 16 0.49 -5.81 -7.85
N ALA A 17 1.66 -5.97 -8.46
CA ALA A 17 2.19 -5.03 -9.44
C ALA A 17 1.27 -4.93 -10.68
N ASP A 18 0.85 -6.08 -11.21
CA ASP A 18 -0.13 -6.20 -12.30
C ASP A 18 -1.46 -5.52 -11.93
N PHE A 19 -1.98 -5.79 -10.74
CA PHE A 19 -3.21 -5.17 -10.24
C PHE A 19 -3.14 -3.63 -10.27
N PHE A 20 -2.04 -3.03 -9.83
CA PHE A 20 -1.86 -1.57 -9.84
C PHE A 20 -1.34 -0.99 -11.17
N GLY A 21 -1.03 -1.84 -12.16
CA GLY A 21 -0.39 -1.40 -13.41
C GLY A 21 0.99 -0.76 -13.17
N ILE A 22 1.75 -1.28 -12.20
CA ILE A 22 3.11 -0.83 -11.87
C ILE A 22 4.12 -1.95 -12.12
N THR A 23 5.40 -1.63 -12.04
CA THR A 23 6.46 -2.66 -12.06
C THR A 23 6.58 -3.37 -10.70
N PRO A 24 7.02 -4.64 -10.66
CA PRO A 24 7.35 -5.33 -9.41
C PRO A 24 8.33 -4.54 -8.54
N GLU A 25 9.30 -3.87 -9.17
CA GLU A 25 10.27 -3.02 -8.49
C GLU A 25 9.62 -1.87 -7.71
N ALA A 26 8.60 -1.21 -8.30
CA ALA A 26 7.86 -0.17 -7.62
C ALA A 26 7.14 -0.71 -6.37
N PHE A 27 6.63 -1.95 -6.44
CA PHE A 27 6.06 -2.60 -5.27
C PHE A 27 7.11 -2.92 -4.20
N TYR A 28 8.31 -3.37 -4.58
CA TYR A 28 9.43 -3.54 -3.65
C TYR A 28 9.86 -2.22 -3.01
N GLN A 29 9.81 -1.10 -3.72
CA GLN A 29 10.09 0.22 -3.14
C GLN A 29 9.07 0.58 -2.04
N TRP A 30 7.81 0.15 -2.14
CA TRP A 30 6.83 0.35 -1.07
C TRP A 30 7.16 -0.50 0.16
N LYS A 31 7.68 -1.73 -0.02
CA LYS A 31 8.11 -2.59 1.09
C LYS A 31 9.25 -1.98 1.89
N LYS A 32 10.13 -1.21 1.24
CA LYS A 32 11.25 -0.50 1.89
C LYS A 32 10.81 0.71 2.72
N ARG A 33 9.57 1.18 2.58
CA ARG A 33 9.07 2.29 3.40
C ARG A 33 8.92 1.86 4.85
N PRO A 34 9.13 2.76 5.82
CA PRO A 34 8.85 2.47 7.22
C PRO A 34 7.40 2.01 7.39
N GLY A 35 7.20 0.91 8.10
CA GLY A 35 5.90 0.25 8.26
C GLY A 35 5.40 -0.50 7.02
N GLY A 36 6.19 -0.59 5.95
CA GLY A 36 5.84 -1.30 4.72
C GLY A 36 4.52 -0.83 4.12
N LEU A 37 4.21 0.46 4.25
CA LEU A 37 2.91 1.02 3.88
C LEU A 37 2.80 1.24 2.37
N ILE A 38 1.67 0.82 1.81
CA ILE A 38 1.27 1.18 0.45
C ILE A 38 0.96 2.68 0.42
N PRO A 39 1.28 3.44 -0.64
CA PRO A 39 0.88 4.84 -0.75
C PRO A 39 -0.62 5.05 -0.50
N LYS A 40 -1.00 6.13 0.21
CA LYS A 40 -2.39 6.46 0.58
C LYS A 40 -3.38 6.31 -0.58
N SER A 41 -3.09 6.94 -1.72
CA SER A 41 -3.94 6.89 -2.91
C SER A 41 -4.11 5.47 -3.46
N ARG A 42 -3.05 4.65 -3.41
CA ARG A 42 -3.08 3.26 -3.88
C ARG A 42 -3.79 2.33 -2.91
N ALA A 43 -3.66 2.56 -1.61
CA ALA A 43 -4.42 1.83 -0.60
C ALA A 43 -5.92 2.11 -0.71
N PHE A 44 -6.31 3.35 -1.01
CA PHE A 44 -7.71 3.70 -1.30
C PHE A 44 -8.21 3.02 -2.58
N GLU A 45 -7.43 3.09 -3.67
CA GLU A 45 -7.73 2.41 -4.94
C GLU A 45 -7.92 0.91 -4.75
N ALA A 46 -7.04 0.25 -3.99
CA ALA A 46 -7.15 -1.17 -3.68
C ALA A 46 -8.42 -1.49 -2.88
N ALA A 47 -8.78 -0.66 -1.90
CA ALA A 47 -10.01 -0.86 -1.14
C ALA A 47 -11.26 -0.76 -2.03
N CYS A 48 -11.32 0.22 -2.93
CA CYS A 48 -12.41 0.36 -3.88
C CYS A 48 -12.48 -0.81 -4.87
N ARG A 49 -11.35 -1.23 -5.44
CA ARG A 49 -11.28 -2.27 -6.47
C ARG A 49 -11.44 -3.69 -5.94
N THR A 50 -11.18 -3.91 -4.65
CA THR A 50 -11.36 -5.22 -4.00
C THR A 50 -12.69 -5.36 -3.25
N ASP A 51 -13.63 -4.44 -3.49
CA ASP A 51 -14.95 -4.42 -2.84
C ASP A 51 -14.83 -4.44 -1.29
N GLY A 52 -13.84 -3.73 -0.76
CA GLY A 52 -13.58 -3.65 0.68
C GLY A 52 -12.87 -4.85 1.32
N LYS A 53 -12.49 -5.88 0.55
CA LYS A 53 -11.68 -7.01 1.07
C LYS A 53 -10.34 -6.54 1.65
N LEU A 54 -9.74 -5.52 1.06
CA LEU A 54 -8.60 -4.81 1.63
C LEU A 54 -9.07 -3.49 2.26
N LYS A 55 -8.83 -3.33 3.55
CA LYS A 55 -9.27 -2.14 4.29
C LYS A 55 -8.27 -0.99 4.16
N TYR A 56 -8.74 0.12 3.60
CA TYR A 56 -8.05 1.40 3.70
C TYR A 56 -8.18 1.90 5.15
N ASN A 57 -7.04 2.08 5.82
CA ASN A 57 -6.99 2.70 7.14
C ASN A 57 -6.27 4.06 7.03
N PRO A 58 -6.98 5.20 7.14
CA PRO A 58 -6.38 6.52 7.09
C PRO A 58 -5.42 6.82 8.25
N GLU A 59 -5.59 6.19 9.42
CA GLU A 59 -4.76 6.43 10.61
C GLU A 59 -3.29 6.05 10.38
N LEU A 60 -3.05 5.03 9.54
CA LEU A 60 -1.70 4.63 9.14
C LEU A 60 -0.94 5.73 8.36
N TYR A 61 -1.65 6.73 7.84
CA TYR A 61 -1.10 7.83 7.06
C TYR A 61 -1.13 9.17 7.81
N GLN A 62 -1.72 9.23 9.01
CA GLN A 62 -1.81 10.46 9.79
C GLN A 62 -0.43 10.91 10.32
N HIS A 63 0.51 9.98 10.50
CA HIS A 63 1.88 10.28 10.96
C HIS A 63 2.88 10.65 9.85
N SER A 64 2.43 10.80 8.59
CA SER A 64 3.30 11.28 7.50
C SER A 64 3.42 12.81 7.45
N SER A 65 2.87 13.53 8.44
CA SER A 65 2.92 15.00 8.59
C SER A 65 3.73 15.43 9.82
N THR A 66 4.79 14.71 10.18
CA THR A 66 5.77 15.20 11.17
C THR A 66 7.17 15.21 10.58
N GLU A 67 7.35 16.00 9.51
CA GLU A 67 8.60 16.71 9.31
C GLU A 67 8.29 18.21 9.21
N LYS A 68 8.80 18.95 10.21
CA LYS A 68 8.88 20.41 10.38
C LYS A 68 7.72 21.17 11.06
N HIS A 69 7.80 21.38 12.38
CA HIS A 69 8.49 22.55 12.98
C HIS A 69 8.47 22.47 14.51
N GLY A 70 9.64 22.64 15.12
CA GLY A 70 9.90 22.80 16.54
C GLY A 70 11.36 23.13 16.72
#